data_AF-A0A354W7B3-F1
#
_entry.id   AF-A0A354W7B3-F1
#
_cell.length_a   1.000
_cell.length_b   1.000
_cell.length_c   1.000
_cell.angle_alpha   90.00
_cell.angle_beta   90.00
_cell.angle_gamma   90.00
#
_symmetry.space_group_name_H-M   'P 1'
#
loop_
_entity.id
_entity.type
_entity.pdbx_description
1 polymer ?
#
loop_
_entity_poly.entity_id
_entity_poly.type
_entity_poly.pdbx_seq_one_letter_code
_entity_poly.pdbx_strand_id
1 'polypeptide(L)' 'MQVAEVILPLPLDKLFHYAVPAEMVGSVRPGVRILVQFGARKEYAAIVTRVLEAPDETELKYL' A
#
# COMPACT_ATOMS: atom_id res chain seq x y z
N MET A 1 13.03 0.56 4.14
CA MET A 1 11.81 1.25 3.64
C MET A 1 10.54 0.81 4.41
N GLN A 2 9.52 1.67 4.54
CA GLN A 2 8.19 1.26 5.07
C GLN A 2 7.29 0.75 3.94
N VAL A 3 6.51 -0.30 4.22
CA VAL A 3 5.60 -0.94 3.27
C VAL A 3 4.20 -1.01 3.86
N ALA A 4 3.21 -0.50 3.14
CA ALA A 4 1.81 -0.63 3.52
C ALA A 4 1.24 -1.91 2.90
N GLU A 5 0.72 -2.78 3.77
CA GLU A 5 -0.17 -3.84 3.32
C GLU A 5 -1.61 -3.30 3.27
N VAL A 6 -2.31 -3.59 2.18
CA VAL A 6 -3.63 -3.01 1.90
C VAL A 6 -4.60 -4.06 1.38
N ILE A 7 -5.89 -3.81 1.66
CA ILE A 7 -7.02 -4.50 1.04
C ILE A 7 -7.68 -3.59 0.00
N LEU A 8 -7.98 -4.17 -1.16
CA LEU A 8 -8.69 -3.51 -2.25
C LEU A 8 -10.18 -3.88 -2.22
N PRO A 9 -11.12 -2.99 -2.60
CA PRO A 9 -12.54 -3.27 -2.73
C PRO A 9 -12.84 -4.07 -4.01
N LEU A 10 -12.14 -5.18 -4.18
CA LEU A 10 -12.24 -6.09 -5.31
C LEU A 10 -12.47 -7.51 -4.76
N PRO A 11 -13.12 -8.41 -5.52
CA PRO A 11 -13.36 -9.80 -5.11
C PRO A 11 -12.07 -10.62 -5.23
N LEU A 12 -11.04 -10.26 -4.47
CA LEU A 12 -9.73 -10.90 -4.42
C LEU A 12 -9.45 -11.33 -2.97
N ASP A 13 -9.13 -12.60 -2.79
CA ASP A 13 -8.77 -13.16 -1.48
C ASP A 13 -7.26 -12.97 -1.20
N LYS A 14 -6.75 -11.76 -1.43
CA LYS A 14 -5.33 -11.42 -1.28
C LYS A 14 -5.14 -9.98 -0.84
N LEU A 15 -4.06 -9.76 -0.08
CA LEU A 15 -3.57 -8.43 0.29
C LEU A 15 -2.42 -8.01 -0.62
N PHE A 16 -2.23 -6.70 -0.76
CA PHE A 16 -1.23 -6.10 -1.63
C PHE A 16 -0.27 -5.23 -0.84
N HIS A 17 0.96 -5.12 -1.32
CA HIS A 17 2.04 -4.40 -0.65
C HIS A 17 2.50 -3.24 -1.52
N TYR A 18 2.63 -2.07 -0.92
CA TYR A 18 3.07 -0.85 -1.59
C TYR A 18 4.10 -0.12 -0.74
N ALA A 19 5.12 0.43 -1.40
CA ALA A 19 6.14 1.23 -0.75
C ALA A 19 5.56 2.57 -0.29
N VAL A 20 5.85 2.94 0.95
CA VAL A 20 5.45 4.24 1.52
C VAL A 20 6.55 5.27 1.25
N PRO A 21 6.25 6.37 0.51
CA PRO A 21 7.18 7.47 0.34
C PRO A 21 7.59 8.07 1.68
N ALA A 22 8.85 8.53 1.80
CA ALA A 22 9.39 9.09 3.04
C ALA A 22 8.56 10.27 3.59
N GLU A 23 7.99 11.07 2.70
CA GLU A 23 7.12 12.21 3.05
C GLU A 23 5.77 11.81 3.67
N MET A 24 5.31 10.58 3.42
CA MET A 24 4.03 10.05 3.94
C MET A 24 4.21 9.22 5.21
N VAL A 25 5.46 9.01 5.65
CA VAL A 25 5.77 8.25 6.87
C VAL A 25 5.07 8.91 8.07
N GLY A 26 4.36 8.11 8.87
CA GLY A 26 3.57 8.57 10.01
C GLY A 26 2.11 8.95 9.67
N SER A 27 1.82 9.27 8.41
CA SER A 27 0.44 9.48 7.94
C SER A 27 -0.24 8.18 7.55
N VAL A 28 0.53 7.23 6.99
CA VAL A 28 0.06 5.89 6.64
C VAL A 28 0.02 5.01 7.90
N ARG A 29 -1.16 4.56 8.28
CA ARG A 29 -1.41 3.72 9.46
C ARG A 29 -2.62 2.81 9.24
N PRO A 30 -2.75 1.69 9.99
CA PRO A 30 -3.91 0.80 9.88
C PRO A 30 -5.24 1.54 9.95
N GLY A 31 -6.19 1.14 9.09
CA GLY A 31 -7.53 1.73 8.99
C GLY A 31 -7.61 3.01 8.14
N VAL A 32 -6.49 3.57 7.68
CA VAL A 32 -6.49 4.72 6.77
C VAL A 32 -6.80 4.28 5.34
N ARG A 33 -7.60 5.09 4.65
CA ARG A 33 -7.87 4.95 3.21
C ARG A 33 -6.79 5.68 2.40
N ILE A 34 -6.21 4.97 1.45
CA ILE A 34 -5.17 5.49 0.55
C ILE A 34 -5.58 5.24 -0.90
N LEU A 35 -5.04 6.04 -1.83
CA LEU A 35 -5.18 5.79 -3.25
C LEU A 35 -3.99 4.96 -3.70
N VAL A 36 -4.21 3.94 -4.53
CA VAL A 36 -3.13 3.12 -5.08
C VAL A 36 -3.39 2.79 -6.54
N GLN A 37 -2.32 2.65 -7.31
CA GLN A 37 -2.43 2.13 -8.67
C GLN A 37 -2.51 0.60 -8.66
N PHE A 38 -3.56 0.06 -9.25
CA PHE A 38 -3.74 -1.38 -9.46
C PHE A 38 -3.95 -1.69 -10.96
N GLY A 39 -3.10 -2.57 -11.49
CA GLY A 39 -3.03 -2.81 -12.94
C GLY A 39 -2.41 -1.63 -13.71
N ALA A 40 -2.75 -1.50 -14.99
CA ALA A 40 -2.10 -0.56 -15.89
C ALA A 40 -2.63 0.89 -15.81
N ARG A 41 -3.90 1.10 -15.45
CA ARG A 41 -4.57 2.41 -15.58
C ARG A 41 -5.63 2.70 -14.54
N LYS A 42 -5.74 1.91 -13.48
CA LYS A 42 -6.82 2.06 -12.51
C LYS A 42 -6.27 2.43 -11.16
N GLU A 43 -6.73 3.57 -10.65
CA GLU A 43 -6.55 3.96 -9.27
C GLU A 43 -7.70 3.38 -8.44
N TYR A 44 -7.38 2.83 -7.29
CA TYR A 44 -8.36 2.30 -6.35
C TYR A 44 -8.12 2.89 -4.97
N ALA A 45 -9.22 3.17 -4.27
CA ALA A 45 -9.13 3.38 -2.84
C ALA A 45 -8.88 2.03 -2.16
N ALA A 46 -7.82 1.94 -1.37
CA ALA A 46 -7.48 0.79 -0.56
C ALA A 46 -7.50 1.16 0.92
N ILE A 47 -7.66 0.18 1.80
CA ILE A 47 -7.55 0.37 3.25
C ILE A 47 -6.27 -0.30 3.73
N VAL A 48 -5.46 0.44 4.50
CA VAL A 48 -4.24 -0.10 5.12
C VAL A 48 -4.63 -1.09 6.21
N THR A 49 -4.12 -2.31 6.12
CA THR A 49 -4.28 -3.34 7.15
C THR A 49 -3.14 -3.27 8.16
N ARG A 50 -1.90 -3.11 7.69
CA ARG A 50 -0.68 -2.99 8.50
C ARG A 50 0.41 -2.23 7.77
N VAL A 51 1.38 -1.73 8.54
CA VAL A 51 2.62 -1.13 8.01
C VAL A 51 3.79 -2.00 8.49
N LEU A 52 4.67 -2.36 7.56
CA LEU A 52 5.80 -3.26 7.75
C LEU A 52 7.11 -2.51 7.49
N GLU A 53 8.19 -2.96 8.13
CA GLU A 53 9.55 -2.57 7.73
C GLU A 53 10.10 -3.62 6.77
N ALA A 54 10.62 -3.17 5.63
CA ALA A 54 11.19 -4.05 4.60
C ALA A 54 12.56 -3.55 4.14
N PRO A 55 13.47 -4.47 3.75
CA PRO A 55 14.74 -4.12 3.14
C PRO A 55 14.53 -3.43 1.77
N ASP A 56 15.43 -2.51 1.44
CA ASP A 56 15.28 -1.58 0.30
C ASP A 56 15.37 -2.26 -1.08
N GLU A 57 15.75 -3.54 -1.16
CA GLU A 57 15.85 -4.33 -2.40
C GLU A 57 14.50 -4.86 -2.94
N THR A 58 13.38 -4.51 -2.29
CA THR A 58 12.07 -5.03 -2.72
C THR A 58 11.49 -4.16 -3.84
N GLU A 59 11.33 -4.71 -5.05
CA GLU A 59 10.65 -4.03 -6.17
C GLU A 59 9.15 -3.89 -5.89
N LEU A 60 8.76 -2.79 -5.25
CA LEU A 60 7.38 -2.46 -4.93
C LEU A 60 6.91 -1.24 -5.71
N LYS A 61 5.61 -1.19 -6.00
CA LYS A 61 4.96 0.03 -6.47
C LYS A 61 4.80 0.99 -5.29
N TYR A 62 4.97 2.28 -5.55
CA TYR A 62 4.71 3.32 -4.56
C TYR A 62 3.20 3.60 -4.45
N LEU A 63 2.80 4.01 -3.25
CA LEU A 63 1.47 4.53 -2.95
C LEU A 63 1.18 5.82 -3.73
#